data_AF-A0A0F9D9C9-F1
#
_entry.id   AF-A0A0F9D9C9-F1
#
_cell.length_a   1.000
_cell.length_b   1.000
_cell.length_c   1.000
_cell.angle_alpha   90.00
_cell.angle_beta   90.00
_cell.angle_gamma   90.00
#
_symmetry.space_group_name_H-M   'P 1'
#
loop_
_entity.id
_entity.type
_entity.pdbx_description
1 polymer ?
#
loop_
_entity_poly.entity_id
_entity_poly.type
_entity_poly.pdbx_seq_one_letter_code
_entity_poly.pdbx_strand_id
1 'polypeptide(L)'
;RTGTTVDLIRAVATTVDVVGALTATSLQLSTHLTCSGTGDIGDGASANFRDMFLDGDATIGGDLSVAGAIFNTTAVGSQIIAGGVSGNAGANILLLGPSHASLANDIQFKAGGTVVAAWDNSASLWDFQGNAVSTTGTVNTGALTVTGDAIVSDQVTIGGAIEAGSIFNIEPGVAARDLLTSVGLGFHIEADTWDINAAGNGETVAIGSLAFFGIPTWTSVGTTFTSTDAATVHIQGAPVGSTNVTLTNPRAFYVEAGLSEVQEFKATGLALNRVSKSANYIATVGDYGIDVDASGGARTITLPAATDRAGMILNIKNDVSTANAVTVDGDGTDTIDFALTATVPFPQAITIQSDGVSNWAIR
;
A
#
# COMPACT_ATOMS: atom_id res chain seq x y z
N ARG A 1 -77.28 -29.31 -58.46
CA ARG A 1 -77.51 -30.31 -57.40
C ARG A 1 -76.80 -29.78 -56.15
N THR A 2 -77.58 -29.47 -55.09
CA THR A 2 -77.21 -28.94 -53.75
C THR A 2 -76.25 -27.73 -53.71
N GLY A 3 -76.74 -26.60 -54.23
CA GLY A 3 -76.15 -25.29 -54.03
C GLY A 3 -76.98 -24.45 -53.06
N THR A 4 -76.28 -23.77 -52.17
CA THR A 4 -76.67 -22.49 -51.55
C THR A 4 -75.41 -21.66 -51.45
N THR A 5 -74.85 -21.27 -52.60
CA THR A 5 -73.90 -20.16 -52.65
C THR A 5 -74.73 -18.90 -52.52
N VAL A 6 -74.85 -18.40 -51.29
CA VAL A 6 -75.45 -17.09 -51.04
C VAL A 6 -74.43 -16.06 -51.49
N ASP A 7 -74.74 -15.40 -52.60
CA ASP A 7 -73.96 -14.27 -53.11
C ASP A 7 -74.26 -13.04 -52.23
N LEU A 8 -73.53 -12.89 -51.12
CA LEU A 8 -73.63 -11.74 -50.19
C LEU A 8 -72.74 -10.57 -50.63
N ILE A 9 -72.27 -10.53 -51.88
CA ILE A 9 -71.39 -9.46 -52.35
C ILE A 9 -72.23 -8.38 -53.02
N ARG A 10 -72.75 -7.44 -52.21
CA ARG A 10 -73.23 -6.16 -52.76
C ARG A 10 -72.01 -5.26 -52.96
N ALA A 11 -71.31 -5.43 -54.08
CA ALA A 11 -70.24 -4.53 -54.49
C ALA A 11 -70.85 -3.17 -54.91
N VAL A 12 -71.03 -2.27 -53.93
CA VAL A 12 -71.34 -0.87 -54.18
C VAL A 12 -70.03 -0.11 -54.02
N ALA A 13 -69.40 0.23 -55.15
CA ALA A 13 -68.24 1.12 -55.27
C ALA A 13 -67.17 1.01 -54.16
N THR A 14 -66.07 0.31 -54.49
CA THR A 14 -64.76 0.33 -53.80
C THR A 14 -64.67 -0.29 -52.40
N THR A 15 -65.78 -0.62 -51.73
CA THR A 15 -65.76 -1.23 -50.40
C THR A 15 -66.60 -2.51 -50.38
N VAL A 16 -66.01 -3.61 -49.92
CA VAL A 16 -66.75 -4.86 -49.64
C VAL A 16 -66.97 -4.93 -48.14
N ASP A 17 -68.18 -4.56 -47.70
CA ASP A 17 -68.60 -4.76 -46.31
C ASP A 17 -69.10 -6.20 -46.15
N VAL A 18 -68.35 -7.00 -45.40
CA VAL A 18 -68.80 -8.33 -45.01
C VAL A 18 -69.52 -8.23 -43.68
N VAL A 19 -70.85 -8.30 -43.71
CA VAL A 19 -71.68 -8.30 -42.49
C VAL A 19 -71.84 -9.76 -42.03
N GLY A 20 -70.91 -10.23 -41.18
CA GLY A 20 -70.93 -11.58 -40.59
C GLY A 20 -69.56 -12.27 -40.56
N ALA A 21 -69.53 -13.56 -40.19
CA ALA A 21 -68.32 -14.36 -40.20
C ALA A 21 -68.00 -14.83 -41.63
N LEU A 22 -66.84 -14.43 -42.16
CA LEU A 22 -66.31 -14.95 -43.42
C LEU A 22 -65.48 -16.21 -43.14
N THR A 23 -66.01 -17.38 -43.48
CA THR A 23 -65.23 -18.62 -43.45
C THR A 23 -64.73 -18.91 -44.87
N ALA A 24 -63.52 -18.47 -45.19
CA ALA A 24 -62.87 -18.72 -46.48
C ALA A 24 -61.66 -19.65 -46.29
N THR A 25 -61.53 -20.67 -47.13
CA THR A 25 -60.33 -21.53 -47.18
C THR A 25 -59.13 -20.82 -47.82
N SER A 26 -59.38 -19.79 -48.62
CA SER A 26 -58.35 -18.90 -49.15
C SER A 26 -58.93 -17.50 -49.34
N LEU A 27 -58.29 -16.49 -48.77
CA LEU A 27 -58.59 -15.08 -48.99
C LEU A 27 -57.37 -14.43 -49.64
N GLN A 28 -57.47 -14.06 -50.92
CA GLN A 28 -56.43 -13.30 -51.61
C GLN A 28 -56.85 -11.82 -51.66
N LEU A 29 -56.14 -10.98 -50.92
CA LEU A 29 -56.30 -9.52 -50.96
C LEU A 29 -55.13 -8.95 -51.73
N SER A 30 -55.41 -8.10 -52.71
CA SER A 30 -54.38 -7.57 -53.62
C SER A 30 -53.59 -6.40 -53.06
N THR A 31 -54.06 -5.71 -52.02
CA THR A 31 -53.38 -4.48 -51.57
C THR A 31 -53.39 -4.20 -50.06
N HIS A 32 -54.48 -4.40 -49.32
CA HIS A 32 -54.51 -4.13 -47.86
C HIS A 32 -55.58 -4.96 -47.13
N LEU A 33 -55.21 -5.52 -45.96
CA LEU A 33 -56.14 -6.02 -44.96
C LEU A 33 -56.17 -5.02 -43.80
N THR A 34 -57.27 -4.29 -43.64
CA THR A 34 -57.51 -3.46 -42.45
C THR A 34 -58.49 -4.21 -41.57
N CYS A 35 -58.00 -4.84 -40.49
CA CYS A 35 -58.88 -5.46 -39.49
C CYS A 35 -59.09 -4.48 -38.33
N SER A 36 -60.34 -4.22 -37.96
CA SER A 36 -60.67 -3.51 -36.72
C SER A 36 -60.96 -4.54 -35.63
N GLY A 37 -60.03 -4.74 -34.68
CA GLY A 37 -60.14 -5.70 -33.58
C GLY A 37 -58.87 -6.53 -33.35
N THR A 38 -58.94 -7.56 -32.51
CA THR A 38 -57.87 -8.56 -32.35
C THR A 38 -57.83 -9.46 -33.58
N GLY A 39 -57.05 -9.07 -34.58
CA GLY A 39 -56.71 -9.94 -35.71
C GLY A 39 -55.72 -10.99 -35.22
N ASP A 40 -56.20 -12.20 -34.96
CA ASP A 40 -55.32 -13.36 -34.82
C ASP A 40 -54.87 -13.76 -36.23
N ILE A 41 -53.60 -13.48 -36.53
CA ILE A 41 -53.00 -13.79 -37.83
C ILE A 41 -52.39 -15.22 -37.80
N GLY A 42 -52.60 -16.04 -36.77
CA GLY A 42 -52.02 -17.38 -36.66
C GLY A 42 -52.94 -18.44 -36.07
N ASP A 43 -53.46 -19.34 -36.91
CA ASP A 43 -54.27 -20.49 -36.48
C ASP A 43 -53.44 -21.68 -35.96
N GLY A 44 -52.43 -21.42 -35.12
CA GLY A 44 -51.84 -22.43 -34.23
C GLY A 44 -51.14 -23.66 -34.83
N ALA A 45 -51.01 -23.83 -36.15
CA ALA A 45 -50.37 -25.05 -36.70
C ALA A 45 -49.23 -24.83 -37.71
N SER A 46 -49.24 -23.81 -38.59
CA SER A 46 -48.16 -23.64 -39.59
C SER A 46 -48.10 -22.27 -40.26
N ALA A 47 -48.29 -21.17 -39.53
CA ALA A 47 -48.12 -19.83 -40.10
C ALA A 47 -46.64 -19.41 -40.12
N ASN A 48 -45.87 -19.95 -41.06
CA ASN A 48 -44.53 -19.43 -41.39
C ASN A 48 -44.68 -18.12 -42.16
N PHE A 49 -44.90 -17.00 -41.46
CA PHE A 49 -44.73 -15.68 -42.05
C PHE A 49 -43.24 -15.47 -42.34
N ARG A 50 -42.82 -15.78 -43.57
CA ARG A 50 -41.43 -15.52 -43.98
C ARG A 50 -41.12 -14.03 -44.02
N ASP A 51 -42.12 -13.20 -44.35
CA ASP A 51 -41.96 -11.77 -44.52
C ASP A 51 -43.15 -11.00 -43.93
N MET A 52 -43.12 -10.73 -42.62
CA MET A 52 -44.06 -9.81 -41.98
C MET A 52 -43.47 -8.39 -42.04
N PHE A 53 -44.05 -7.53 -42.88
CA PHE A 53 -43.72 -6.10 -42.93
C PHE A 53 -44.67 -5.33 -42.02
N LEU A 54 -44.16 -4.90 -40.88
CA LEU A 54 -44.86 -3.98 -39.98
C LEU A 54 -44.35 -2.57 -40.27
N ASP A 55 -45.18 -1.74 -40.90
CA ASP A 55 -44.91 -0.32 -41.10
C ASP A 55 -45.63 0.50 -40.00
N GLY A 56 -44.98 1.56 -39.50
CA GLY A 56 -45.46 2.40 -38.40
C GLY A 56 -45.31 1.82 -36.98
N ASP A 57 -46.17 2.28 -36.07
CA ASP A 57 -46.14 1.89 -34.64
C ASP A 57 -46.80 0.52 -34.43
N ALA A 58 -46.03 -0.56 -34.55
CA ALA A 58 -46.53 -1.90 -34.29
C ALA A 58 -46.32 -2.31 -32.83
N THR A 59 -47.42 -2.65 -32.15
CA THR A 59 -47.38 -3.22 -30.79
C THR A 59 -47.63 -4.72 -30.86
N ILE A 60 -46.67 -5.53 -30.41
CA ILE A 60 -46.84 -6.98 -30.25
C ILE A 60 -47.24 -7.23 -28.79
N GLY A 61 -48.49 -7.64 -28.57
CA GLY A 61 -48.95 -8.05 -27.24
C GLY A 61 -48.43 -9.44 -26.89
N GLY A 62 -47.62 -9.56 -25.84
CA GLY A 62 -47.04 -10.83 -25.37
C GLY A 62 -45.53 -10.95 -25.65
N ASP A 63 -45.03 -12.18 -25.69
CA ASP A 63 -43.61 -12.46 -25.89
C ASP A 63 -43.22 -12.39 -27.38
N LEU A 64 -42.23 -11.56 -27.71
CA LEU A 64 -41.58 -11.58 -29.01
C LEU A 64 -40.41 -12.58 -28.98
N SER A 65 -40.64 -13.79 -29.50
CA SER A 65 -39.58 -14.80 -29.68
C SER A 65 -39.00 -14.72 -31.09
N VAL A 66 -37.77 -14.23 -31.22
CA VAL A 66 -37.06 -14.14 -32.51
C VAL A 66 -36.04 -15.27 -32.61
N ALA A 67 -36.25 -16.21 -33.51
CA ALA A 67 -35.29 -17.28 -33.81
C ALA A 67 -34.18 -16.78 -34.77
N GLY A 68 -33.47 -15.73 -34.38
CA GLY A 68 -32.47 -15.05 -35.22
C GLY A 68 -31.95 -13.76 -34.59
N ALA A 69 -31.19 -12.98 -35.37
CA ALA A 69 -30.73 -11.67 -34.94
C ALA A 69 -31.83 -10.62 -35.11
N ILE A 70 -31.92 -9.69 -34.16
CA ILE A 70 -32.72 -8.47 -34.31
C ILE A 70 -31.81 -7.46 -35.00
N PHE A 71 -32.02 -7.23 -36.30
CA PHE A 71 -31.24 -6.26 -37.05
C PHE A 71 -31.89 -4.88 -36.98
N ASN A 72 -31.11 -3.87 -36.57
CA ASN A 72 -31.43 -2.49 -36.92
C ASN A 72 -30.73 -2.18 -38.25
N THR A 73 -31.50 -2.08 -39.32
CA THR A 73 -30.97 -1.91 -40.68
C THR A 73 -30.64 -0.46 -41.01
N THR A 74 -30.97 0.49 -40.14
CA THR A 74 -30.67 1.91 -40.38
C THR A 74 -29.39 2.31 -39.68
N ALA A 75 -28.45 2.89 -40.43
CA ALA A 75 -27.13 3.28 -39.93
C ALA A 75 -27.20 4.31 -38.77
N VAL A 76 -28.33 5.01 -38.67
CA VAL A 76 -28.67 6.04 -37.68
C VAL A 76 -29.58 5.55 -36.54
N GLY A 77 -30.09 4.32 -36.63
CA GLY A 77 -31.07 3.80 -35.67
C GLY A 77 -30.41 3.32 -34.37
N SER A 78 -31.15 3.46 -33.27
CA SER A 78 -30.84 2.79 -32.00
C SER A 78 -31.72 1.58 -31.79
N GLN A 79 -31.18 0.49 -31.28
CA GLN A 79 -32.01 -0.57 -30.71
C GLN A 79 -32.18 -0.31 -29.21
N ILE A 80 -33.43 -0.17 -28.77
CA ILE A 80 -33.77 0.02 -27.37
C ILE A 80 -34.41 -1.28 -26.87
N ILE A 81 -33.78 -1.92 -25.88
CA ILE A 81 -34.37 -3.01 -25.13
C ILE A 81 -34.69 -2.43 -23.75
N ALA A 82 -35.96 -2.12 -23.52
CA ALA A 82 -36.42 -1.46 -22.29
C ALA A 82 -37.51 -2.27 -21.61
N GLY A 83 -37.47 -2.32 -20.27
CA GLY A 83 -38.61 -2.74 -19.46
C GLY A 83 -39.40 -1.51 -19.00
N GLY A 84 -40.49 -1.15 -19.69
CA GLY A 84 -41.31 0.00 -19.31
C GLY A 84 -42.40 0.38 -20.33
N VAL A 85 -43.27 1.33 -19.94
CA VAL A 85 -44.41 1.79 -20.77
C VAL A 85 -44.04 2.87 -21.80
N SER A 86 -42.78 3.30 -21.84
CA SER A 86 -42.25 4.23 -22.84
C SER A 86 -40.75 3.98 -23.05
N GLY A 87 -40.21 4.31 -24.23
CA GLY A 87 -38.82 4.01 -24.62
C GLY A 87 -37.72 4.63 -23.73
N ASN A 88 -38.09 5.50 -22.79
CA ASN A 88 -37.19 6.16 -21.83
C ASN A 88 -37.54 5.87 -20.36
N ALA A 89 -38.57 5.06 -20.08
CA ALA A 89 -38.96 4.69 -18.74
C ALA A 89 -38.42 3.30 -18.38
N GLY A 90 -37.72 3.21 -17.26
CA GLY A 90 -37.20 1.95 -16.72
C GLY A 90 -35.73 1.67 -17.05
N ALA A 91 -35.30 0.43 -16.82
CA ALA A 91 -33.96 0.00 -17.19
C ALA A 91 -33.93 -0.31 -18.69
N ASN A 92 -32.99 0.28 -19.43
CA ASN A 92 -32.84 0.04 -20.85
C ASN A 92 -31.39 -0.12 -21.28
N ILE A 93 -31.21 -0.99 -22.27
CA ILE A 93 -29.96 -1.14 -23.02
C ILE A 93 -30.14 -0.41 -24.35
N LEU A 94 -29.23 0.51 -24.63
CA LEU A 94 -29.18 1.29 -25.85
C LEU A 94 -27.94 0.88 -26.65
N LEU A 95 -28.18 0.30 -27.83
CA LEU A 95 -27.13 -0.06 -28.78
C LEU A 95 -27.11 0.99 -29.90
N LEU A 96 -26.00 1.71 -30.03
CA LEU A 96 -25.86 2.87 -30.92
C LEU A 96 -25.12 2.48 -32.19
N GLY A 97 -25.76 2.67 -33.34
CA GLY A 97 -25.19 2.31 -34.65
C GLY A 97 -23.96 3.15 -35.05
N PRO A 98 -23.22 2.71 -36.08
CA PRO A 98 -21.97 3.34 -36.52
C PRO A 98 -22.13 4.74 -37.10
N SER A 99 -23.35 5.17 -37.46
CA SER A 99 -23.60 6.55 -37.94
C SER A 99 -24.27 7.44 -36.88
N HIS A 100 -24.30 7.03 -35.62
CA HIS A 100 -24.73 7.91 -34.53
C HIS A 100 -23.77 9.10 -34.43
N ALA A 101 -24.31 10.33 -34.43
CA ALA A 101 -23.52 11.55 -34.63
C ALA A 101 -22.44 11.79 -33.57
N SER A 102 -22.64 11.31 -32.34
CA SER A 102 -21.74 11.58 -31.21
C SER A 102 -21.33 10.36 -30.39
N LEU A 103 -21.88 9.17 -30.70
CA LEU A 103 -21.76 7.96 -29.84
C LEU A 103 -21.77 6.69 -30.72
N ALA A 104 -21.05 6.73 -31.84
CA ALA A 104 -21.07 5.64 -32.81
C ALA A 104 -20.42 4.38 -32.25
N ASN A 105 -21.15 3.25 -32.29
CA ASN A 105 -20.75 1.95 -31.76
C ASN A 105 -20.70 1.85 -30.23
N ASP A 106 -21.32 2.79 -29.52
CA ASP A 106 -21.38 2.75 -28.06
C ASP A 106 -22.51 1.84 -27.56
N ILE A 107 -22.35 1.35 -26.33
CA ILE A 107 -23.39 0.63 -25.60
C ILE A 107 -23.66 1.42 -24.32
N GLN A 108 -24.93 1.71 -24.03
CA GLN A 108 -25.32 2.35 -22.77
C GLN A 108 -26.31 1.49 -22.01
N PHE A 109 -26.03 1.31 -20.72
CA PHE A 109 -26.97 0.79 -19.73
C PHE A 109 -27.52 1.99 -18.98
N LYS A 110 -28.85 2.12 -18.99
CA LYS A 110 -29.56 3.25 -18.39
C LYS A 110 -30.54 2.79 -17.33
N ALA A 111 -30.70 3.62 -16.31
CA ALA A 111 -31.78 3.54 -15.33
C ALA A 111 -32.61 4.83 -15.45
N GLY A 112 -33.73 4.76 -16.18
CA GLY A 112 -34.47 5.93 -16.62
C GLY A 112 -33.65 6.77 -17.59
N GLY A 113 -33.49 8.06 -17.30
CA GLY A 113 -32.70 8.99 -18.13
C GLY A 113 -31.18 8.92 -17.93
N THR A 114 -30.70 8.24 -16.88
CA THR A 114 -29.29 8.29 -16.44
C THR A 114 -28.51 7.07 -16.93
N VAL A 115 -27.32 7.30 -17.50
CA VAL A 115 -26.36 6.23 -17.85
C VAL A 115 -25.69 5.74 -16.57
N VAL A 116 -25.69 4.43 -16.34
CA VAL A 116 -25.06 3.79 -15.17
C VAL A 116 -23.84 2.96 -15.55
N ALA A 117 -23.76 2.51 -16.80
CA ALA A 117 -22.55 1.96 -17.37
C ALA A 117 -22.56 2.20 -18.88
N ALA A 118 -21.39 2.43 -19.48
CA ALA A 118 -21.26 2.56 -20.92
C ALA A 118 -19.96 1.94 -21.42
N TRP A 119 -20.05 1.34 -22.60
CA TRP A 119 -18.90 1.10 -23.45
C TRP A 119 -18.74 2.30 -24.39
N ASP A 120 -17.60 2.98 -24.29
CA ASP A 120 -17.17 3.99 -25.25
C ASP A 120 -16.21 3.35 -26.24
N ASN A 121 -16.66 3.18 -27.48
CA ASN A 121 -15.86 2.54 -28.52
C ASN A 121 -14.65 3.39 -28.93
N SER A 122 -14.74 4.71 -28.82
CA SER A 122 -13.65 5.62 -29.18
C SER A 122 -12.50 5.58 -28.17
N ALA A 123 -12.83 5.36 -26.90
CA ALA A 123 -11.85 5.19 -25.81
C ALA A 123 -11.45 3.73 -25.56
N SER A 124 -12.20 2.76 -26.13
CA SER A 124 -12.07 1.33 -25.83
C SER A 124 -12.16 1.04 -24.33
N LEU A 125 -13.09 1.73 -23.64
CA LEU A 125 -13.19 1.73 -22.19
C LEU A 125 -14.63 1.45 -21.73
N TRP A 126 -14.74 0.70 -20.63
CA TRP A 126 -15.95 0.65 -19.82
C TRP A 126 -15.93 1.77 -18.78
N ASP A 127 -16.94 2.64 -18.82
CA ASP A 127 -17.19 3.64 -17.80
C ASP A 127 -18.40 3.22 -16.95
N PHE A 128 -18.17 3.03 -15.65
CA PHE A 128 -19.20 2.65 -14.68
C PHE A 128 -19.81 3.85 -13.94
N GLN A 129 -19.53 5.10 -14.36
CA GLN A 129 -20.18 6.32 -13.88
C GLN A 129 -20.13 6.50 -12.35
N GLY A 130 -19.02 6.07 -11.73
CA GLY A 130 -18.84 6.10 -10.27
C GLY A 130 -19.57 5.00 -9.49
N ASN A 131 -20.21 4.03 -10.17
CA ASN A 131 -20.77 2.86 -9.51
C ASN A 131 -19.67 1.92 -9.02
N ALA A 132 -19.93 1.28 -7.88
CA ALA A 132 -19.04 0.27 -7.34
C ALA A 132 -18.98 -0.95 -8.27
N VAL A 133 -17.76 -1.34 -8.66
CA VAL A 133 -17.52 -2.59 -9.37
C VAL A 133 -17.20 -3.66 -8.34
N SER A 134 -18.18 -4.52 -8.03
CA SER A 134 -17.96 -5.70 -7.19
C SER A 134 -17.75 -6.92 -8.09
N THR A 135 -16.57 -7.53 -8.02
CA THR A 135 -16.26 -8.78 -8.71
C THR A 135 -16.11 -9.91 -7.69
N THR A 136 -16.76 -11.04 -7.92
CA THR A 136 -16.56 -12.25 -7.11
C THR A 136 -15.40 -13.13 -7.58
N GLY A 137 -14.68 -12.69 -8.63
CA GLY A 137 -13.55 -13.41 -9.24
C GLY A 137 -12.27 -12.59 -9.30
N THR A 138 -11.19 -13.23 -9.75
CA THR A 138 -9.87 -12.60 -9.90
C THR A 138 -9.86 -11.58 -11.04
N VAL A 139 -9.43 -10.35 -10.74
CA VAL A 139 -9.07 -9.35 -11.75
C VAL A 139 -7.70 -9.71 -12.31
N ASN A 140 -7.65 -10.58 -13.31
CA ASN A 140 -6.41 -10.99 -13.97
C ASN A 140 -6.00 -9.95 -15.02
N THR A 141 -5.50 -8.80 -14.58
CA THR A 141 -5.02 -7.73 -15.46
C THR A 141 -3.50 -7.63 -15.36
N GLY A 142 -2.81 -7.53 -16.50
CA GLY A 142 -1.36 -7.36 -16.54
C GLY A 142 -0.86 -6.08 -15.84
N ALA A 143 -1.70 -5.03 -15.78
CA ALA A 143 -1.47 -3.82 -14.97
C ALA A 143 -2.81 -3.28 -14.43
N LEU A 144 -2.97 -3.22 -13.10
CA LEU A 144 -4.05 -2.47 -12.46
C LEU A 144 -3.52 -1.05 -12.21
N THR A 145 -4.12 -0.06 -12.86
CA THR A 145 -3.85 1.36 -12.57
C THR A 145 -5.01 1.92 -11.76
N VAL A 146 -4.75 2.34 -10.52
CA VAL A 146 -5.73 3.05 -9.69
C VAL A 146 -5.34 4.53 -9.66
N THR A 147 -6.16 5.38 -10.26
CA THR A 147 -6.03 6.84 -10.14
C THR A 147 -6.83 7.31 -8.92
N GLY A 148 -6.16 7.62 -7.82
CA GLY A 148 -6.77 8.00 -6.54
C GLY A 148 -6.36 7.09 -5.40
N ASP A 149 -7.23 6.95 -4.40
CA ASP A 149 -6.97 6.10 -3.22
C ASP A 149 -7.24 4.63 -3.54
N ALA A 150 -6.22 3.78 -3.39
CA ALA A 150 -6.37 2.33 -3.37
C ALA A 150 -6.47 1.86 -1.91
N ILE A 151 -7.68 1.57 -1.45
CA ILE A 151 -7.90 0.97 -0.12
C ILE A 151 -7.90 -0.54 -0.27
N VAL A 152 -6.92 -1.22 0.36
CA VAL A 152 -6.84 -2.68 0.42
C VAL A 152 -7.09 -3.08 1.88
N SER A 153 -8.20 -3.79 2.14
CA SER A 153 -8.65 -4.10 3.50
C SER A 153 -7.94 -5.30 4.14
N ASP A 154 -7.39 -6.18 3.32
CA ASP A 154 -6.76 -7.42 3.78
C ASP A 154 -5.27 -7.42 3.43
N GLN A 155 -4.88 -8.09 2.35
CA GLN A 155 -3.48 -8.29 1.97
C GLN A 155 -3.16 -7.65 0.62
N VAL A 156 -2.04 -6.92 0.57
CA VAL A 156 -1.36 -6.58 -0.68
C VAL A 156 -0.27 -7.62 -0.91
N THR A 157 -0.48 -8.51 -1.87
CA THR A 157 0.55 -9.47 -2.31
C THR A 157 1.15 -9.00 -3.62
N ILE A 158 2.42 -8.61 -3.60
CA ILE A 158 3.19 -8.31 -4.81
C ILE A 158 3.86 -9.62 -5.25
N GLY A 159 3.23 -10.33 -6.19
CA GLY A 159 3.79 -11.54 -6.79
C GLY A 159 4.81 -11.22 -7.88
N GLY A 160 5.97 -11.88 -7.85
CA GLY A 160 7.06 -11.69 -8.82
C GLY A 160 8.31 -11.06 -8.23
N ALA A 161 9.40 -11.02 -9.00
CA ALA A 161 10.58 -10.25 -8.61
C ALA A 161 10.26 -8.75 -8.70
N ILE A 162 10.50 -8.01 -7.63
CA ILE A 162 10.59 -6.56 -7.69
C ILE A 162 11.82 -6.26 -8.55
N GLU A 163 11.63 -5.93 -9.83
CA GLU A 163 12.73 -5.69 -10.76
C GLU A 163 13.62 -4.56 -10.25
N ALA A 164 14.93 -4.65 -10.47
CA ALA A 164 15.88 -3.63 -10.05
C ALA A 164 15.46 -2.25 -10.61
N GLY A 165 15.23 -1.29 -9.72
CA GLY A 165 14.71 0.05 -10.07
C GLY A 165 13.21 0.25 -9.79
N SER A 166 12.47 -0.81 -9.44
CA SER A 166 11.12 -0.68 -8.90
C SER A 166 11.18 -0.05 -7.52
N ILE A 167 10.43 1.03 -7.32
CA ILE A 167 10.38 1.75 -6.05
C ILE A 167 9.07 1.39 -5.36
N PHE A 168 9.14 0.68 -4.23
CA PHE A 168 8.04 0.64 -3.29
C PHE A 168 8.04 1.97 -2.52
N ASN A 169 7.31 2.95 -3.05
CA ASN A 169 7.29 4.30 -2.53
C ASN A 169 6.06 4.49 -1.64
N ILE A 170 6.27 4.59 -0.33
CA ILE A 170 5.24 5.06 0.59
C ILE A 170 5.45 6.57 0.71
N GLU A 171 4.81 7.33 -0.18
CA GLU A 171 4.83 8.79 -0.06
C GLU A 171 3.73 9.22 0.92
N PRO A 172 4.06 9.99 1.98
CA PRO A 172 3.05 10.59 2.83
C PRO A 172 2.32 11.69 2.04
N GLY A 173 1.18 11.34 1.46
CA GLY A 173 0.23 12.31 0.94
C GLY A 173 -0.29 13.19 2.08
N VAL A 174 0.12 14.46 2.09
CA VAL A 174 -0.60 15.56 2.77
C VAL A 174 -2.07 15.51 2.32
N ALA A 175 -3.11 15.57 3.16
CA ALA A 175 -3.23 16.12 4.50
C ALA A 175 -4.39 15.44 5.27
N ALA A 176 -4.06 14.60 6.25
CA ALA A 176 -4.75 14.44 7.53
C ALA A 176 -4.12 13.25 8.28
N ARG A 177 -3.11 13.54 9.09
CA ARG A 177 -2.58 12.61 10.08
C ARG A 177 -3.43 12.71 11.33
N ASP A 178 -3.89 11.58 11.84
CA ASP A 178 -3.68 11.32 13.27
C ASP A 178 -3.41 9.82 13.51
N LEU A 179 -2.13 9.48 13.36
CA LEU A 179 -1.50 8.49 14.23
C LEU A 179 -0.13 9.07 14.62
N LEU A 180 -0.19 10.13 15.42
CA LEU A 180 0.87 10.59 16.32
C LEU A 180 2.22 11.01 15.70
N THR A 181 2.27 12.24 15.21
CA THR A 181 3.39 13.24 15.21
C THR A 181 4.88 12.87 15.07
N SER A 182 5.32 11.63 14.81
CA SER A 182 6.73 11.35 14.52
C SER A 182 7.10 11.68 13.07
N VAL A 183 8.32 12.18 12.87
CA VAL A 183 9.01 12.27 11.58
C VAL A 183 9.69 10.92 11.38
N GLY A 184 9.08 10.00 10.62
CA GLY A 184 9.68 8.69 10.34
C GLY A 184 8.69 7.67 9.75
N LEU A 185 9.23 6.61 9.15
CA LEU A 185 8.48 5.41 8.75
C LEU A 185 8.47 4.44 9.94
N GLY A 186 7.28 4.08 10.42
CA GLY A 186 7.12 2.98 11.38
C GLY A 186 7.00 1.66 10.64
N PHE A 187 8.01 0.80 10.71
CA PHE A 187 7.86 -0.59 10.32
C PHE A 187 7.22 -1.35 11.49
N HIS A 188 5.92 -1.59 11.41
CA HIS A 188 5.28 -2.58 12.27
C HIS A 188 5.42 -3.93 11.57
N ILE A 189 6.34 -4.76 12.07
CA ILE A 189 6.46 -6.15 11.65
C ILE A 189 5.90 -6.95 12.82
N GLU A 190 4.69 -7.50 12.67
CA GLU A 190 4.16 -8.44 13.66
C GLU A 190 5.09 -9.66 13.75
N ALA A 191 5.15 -10.31 14.92
CA ALA A 191 5.96 -11.50 15.10
C ALA A 191 5.48 -12.62 14.16
N ASP A 192 6.16 -12.78 13.02
CA ASP A 192 5.84 -13.79 12.03
C ASP A 192 6.78 -14.99 12.14
N THR A 193 6.27 -16.18 11.79
CA THR A 193 7.07 -17.41 11.72
C THR A 193 7.41 -17.67 10.27
N TRP A 194 8.63 -17.33 9.85
CA TRP A 194 9.05 -17.56 8.48
C TRP A 194 9.63 -18.97 8.32
N ASP A 195 8.92 -19.82 7.58
CA ASP A 195 9.42 -21.14 7.20
C ASP A 195 10.31 -21.00 5.95
N ILE A 196 11.64 -20.98 6.13
CA ILE A 196 12.62 -20.90 5.03
C ILE A 196 12.80 -22.29 4.40
N ASN A 197 11.69 -22.94 4.08
CA ASN A 197 11.66 -24.19 3.35
C ASN A 197 11.64 -23.89 1.86
N ALA A 198 12.82 -23.61 1.30
CA ALA A 198 13.04 -23.79 -0.12
C ALA A 198 13.02 -25.30 -0.42
N ALA A 199 11.81 -25.84 -0.61
CA ALA A 199 11.51 -27.07 -1.33
C ALA A 199 12.46 -28.26 -1.10
N GLY A 200 12.34 -29.00 0.02
CA GLY A 200 12.59 -30.45 0.12
C GLY A 200 13.91 -31.07 -0.38
N ASN A 201 14.87 -30.30 -0.88
CA ASN A 201 15.92 -30.79 -1.78
C ASN A 201 17.32 -30.34 -1.36
N GLY A 202 17.62 -30.25 -0.06
CA GLY A 202 19.01 -30.10 0.41
C GLY A 202 19.81 -28.90 -0.13
N GLU A 203 19.14 -27.84 -0.59
CA GLU A 203 19.81 -26.65 -1.10
C GLU A 203 20.32 -25.78 0.05
N THR A 204 21.52 -25.22 -0.12
CA THR A 204 22.09 -24.25 0.83
C THR A 204 21.48 -22.88 0.55
N VAL A 205 20.62 -22.40 1.44
CA VAL A 205 20.12 -21.02 1.42
C VAL A 205 21.13 -20.13 2.15
N ALA A 206 21.95 -19.39 1.39
CA ALA A 206 22.90 -18.42 1.94
C ALA A 206 22.24 -17.04 2.01
N ILE A 207 22.06 -16.50 3.22
CA ILE A 207 21.54 -15.15 3.43
C ILE A 207 22.68 -14.29 3.99
N GLY A 208 23.03 -13.20 3.29
CA GLY A 208 24.17 -12.35 3.65
C GLY A 208 23.94 -11.46 4.88
N SER A 209 22.73 -10.90 5.03
CA SER A 209 22.34 -10.12 6.21
C SER A 209 20.81 -10.10 6.36
N LEU A 210 20.31 -10.26 7.58
CA LEU A 210 18.90 -10.06 7.93
C LEU A 210 18.80 -9.08 9.10
N ALA A 211 17.81 -8.20 9.10
CA ALA A 211 17.49 -7.32 10.21
C ALA A 211 16.04 -7.57 10.62
N PHE A 212 15.82 -7.86 11.90
CA PHE A 212 14.53 -8.08 12.53
C PHE A 212 14.28 -6.98 13.56
N PHE A 213 13.02 -6.54 13.70
CA PHE A 213 12.61 -5.71 14.81
C PHE A 213 11.77 -6.59 15.75
N GLY A 214 12.44 -7.42 16.56
CA GLY A 214 11.82 -8.43 17.43
C GLY A 214 12.79 -9.54 17.88
N ILE A 215 12.29 -10.56 18.60
CA ILE A 215 13.08 -11.75 18.96
C ILE A 215 12.79 -12.83 17.91
N PRO A 216 13.65 -13.06 16.89
CA PRO A 216 13.40 -14.11 15.92
C PRO A 216 13.61 -15.48 16.58
N THR A 217 12.66 -16.40 16.38
CA THR A 217 12.84 -17.82 16.74
C THR A 217 13.18 -18.60 15.48
N TRP A 218 14.42 -19.07 15.38
CA TRP A 218 14.88 -19.87 14.25
C TRP A 218 14.67 -21.35 14.55
N THR A 219 13.86 -22.01 13.74
CA THR A 219 13.68 -23.47 13.81
C THR A 219 14.11 -24.06 12.47
N SER A 220 15.10 -24.95 12.48
CA SER A 220 15.50 -25.73 11.31
C SER A 220 15.12 -27.19 11.51
N VAL A 221 14.40 -27.75 10.56
CA VAL A 221 14.12 -29.19 10.48
C VAL A 221 15.11 -29.95 9.57
N GLY A 222 15.98 -29.22 8.86
CA GLY A 222 17.08 -29.76 8.05
C GLY A 222 18.34 -30.06 8.86
N THR A 223 19.30 -30.80 8.27
CA THR A 223 20.50 -31.29 8.98
C THR A 223 21.53 -30.21 9.31
N THR A 224 21.51 -29.03 8.67
CA THR A 224 22.41 -27.92 9.01
C THR A 224 21.81 -26.56 8.61
N PHE A 225 21.68 -25.66 9.58
CA PHE A 225 21.44 -24.23 9.38
C PHE A 225 22.66 -23.48 9.92
N THR A 226 23.24 -22.59 9.12
CA THR A 226 24.40 -21.79 9.54
C THR A 226 24.14 -20.33 9.24
N SER A 227 24.24 -19.50 10.28
CA SER A 227 24.25 -18.05 10.16
C SER A 227 25.55 -17.53 10.77
N THR A 228 26.26 -16.67 10.04
CA THR A 228 27.58 -16.15 10.47
C THR A 228 27.43 -14.90 11.33
N ASP A 229 26.39 -14.09 11.09
CA ASP A 229 26.18 -12.79 11.73
C ASP A 229 24.69 -12.55 12.07
N ALA A 230 24.04 -13.53 12.72
CA ALA A 230 22.66 -13.38 13.15
C ALA A 230 22.53 -12.30 14.22
N ALA A 231 21.80 -11.22 13.93
CA ALA A 231 21.42 -10.21 14.91
C ALA A 231 19.96 -9.79 14.68
N THR A 232 19.30 -9.33 15.75
CA THR A 232 18.03 -8.59 15.62
C THR A 232 18.30 -7.33 14.81
N VAL A 233 19.28 -6.52 15.20
CA VAL A 233 19.72 -5.36 14.40
C VAL A 233 21.20 -5.50 14.09
N HIS A 234 21.55 -5.65 12.80
CA HIS A 234 22.93 -5.62 12.33
C HIS A 234 23.21 -4.29 11.62
N ILE A 235 24.12 -3.50 12.19
CA ILE A 235 24.60 -2.27 11.56
C ILE A 235 26.06 -2.50 11.17
N GLN A 236 26.31 -2.72 9.88
CA GLN A 236 27.63 -3.08 9.38
C GLN A 236 28.64 -1.92 9.48
N GLY A 237 28.16 -0.68 9.53
CA GLY A 237 29.02 0.49 9.65
C GLY A 237 28.25 1.79 9.50
N ALA A 238 29.00 2.89 9.56
CA ALA A 238 28.44 4.20 9.25
C ALA A 238 28.24 4.34 7.72
N PRO A 239 27.31 5.19 7.26
CA PRO A 239 27.10 5.40 5.84
C PRO A 239 28.39 5.86 5.13
N VAL A 240 28.61 5.37 3.91
CA VAL A 240 29.76 5.73 3.07
C VAL A 240 29.29 6.67 1.96
N GLY A 241 29.89 7.86 1.89
CA GLY A 241 29.61 8.81 0.82
C GLY A 241 30.12 8.30 -0.53
N SER A 242 29.33 8.47 -1.58
CA SER A 242 29.80 8.27 -2.97
C SER A 242 30.57 9.50 -3.47
N THR A 243 31.04 9.47 -4.73
CA THR A 243 31.82 10.54 -5.37
C THR A 243 31.20 11.95 -5.23
N ASN A 244 29.86 12.04 -5.13
CA ASN A 244 29.14 13.31 -5.02
C ASN A 244 28.40 13.48 -3.68
N VAL A 245 28.71 12.68 -2.66
CA VAL A 245 28.07 12.76 -1.33
C VAL A 245 29.12 13.02 -0.26
N THR A 246 29.03 14.17 0.40
CA THR A 246 29.85 14.50 1.57
C THR A 246 29.06 14.25 2.85
N LEU A 247 29.58 13.38 3.72
CA LEU A 247 29.01 13.09 5.04
C LEU A 247 29.93 13.69 6.10
N THR A 248 29.48 14.74 6.80
CA THR A 248 30.29 15.44 7.80
C THR A 248 30.50 14.61 9.07
N ASN A 249 29.47 13.87 9.50
CA ASN A 249 29.48 13.07 10.73
C ASN A 249 28.79 11.72 10.51
N PRO A 250 29.40 10.81 9.74
CA PRO A 250 28.81 9.49 9.56
C PRO A 250 28.82 8.75 10.89
N ARG A 251 27.64 8.24 11.28
CA ARG A 251 27.44 7.42 12.48
C ARG A 251 26.63 6.19 12.07
N ALA A 252 27.09 5.02 12.53
CA ALA A 252 26.36 3.76 12.35
C ALA A 252 25.07 3.77 13.19
N PHE A 253 25.19 4.26 14.42
CA PHE A 253 24.10 4.44 15.36
C PHE A 253 24.27 5.81 16.04
N TYR A 254 23.20 6.60 16.12
CA TYR A 254 23.22 7.91 16.75
C TYR A 254 21.92 8.16 17.51
N VAL A 255 22.06 8.54 18.77
CA VAL A 255 20.97 9.02 19.62
C VAL A 255 21.30 10.47 19.94
N GLU A 256 20.54 11.41 19.38
CA GLU A 256 20.79 12.84 19.51
C GLU A 256 20.55 13.35 20.94
N ALA A 257 19.48 12.85 21.56
CA ALA A 257 19.10 13.17 22.93
C ALA A 257 18.28 12.02 23.54
N GLY A 258 18.16 12.04 24.87
CA GLY A 258 17.38 11.07 25.64
C GLY A 258 18.22 9.98 26.30
N LEU A 259 17.60 9.25 27.23
CA LEU A 259 18.23 8.11 27.89
C LEU A 259 18.25 6.91 26.93
N SER A 260 19.39 6.23 26.88
CA SER A 260 19.53 4.93 26.23
C SER A 260 19.81 3.89 27.29
N GLU A 261 18.96 2.88 27.41
CA GLU A 261 19.20 1.74 28.28
C GLU A 261 19.85 0.61 27.48
N VAL A 262 21.05 0.22 27.89
CA VAL A 262 21.73 -0.96 27.37
C VAL A 262 21.98 -1.88 28.56
N GLN A 263 21.18 -2.93 28.69
CA GLN A 263 21.29 -3.86 29.83
C GLN A 263 22.64 -4.57 29.86
N GLU A 264 23.17 -4.93 28.69
CA GLU A 264 24.49 -5.54 28.56
C GLU A 264 25.21 -4.95 27.35
N PHE A 265 26.38 -4.35 27.58
CA PHE A 265 27.25 -3.86 26.51
C PHE A 265 28.51 -4.73 26.45
N LYS A 266 28.62 -5.53 25.38
CA LYS A 266 29.84 -6.29 25.06
C LYS A 266 30.58 -5.60 23.93
N ALA A 267 31.79 -5.15 24.19
CA ALA A 267 32.69 -4.63 23.17
C ALA A 267 34.06 -5.29 23.29
N THR A 268 34.72 -5.49 22.15
CA THR A 268 36.12 -5.94 22.10
C THR A 268 37.05 -4.92 22.76
N GLY A 269 36.69 -3.63 22.73
CA GLY A 269 37.39 -2.57 23.43
C GLY A 269 36.52 -1.34 23.61
N LEU A 270 36.84 -0.56 24.64
CA LEU A 270 36.27 0.76 24.90
C LEU A 270 37.34 1.81 24.64
N ALA A 271 37.15 2.65 23.63
CA ALA A 271 37.96 3.83 23.43
C ALA A 271 37.32 4.99 24.21
N LEU A 272 37.89 5.29 25.38
CA LEU A 272 37.45 6.39 26.23
C LEU A 272 38.37 7.60 26.03
N ASN A 273 37.85 8.80 26.28
CA ASN A 273 38.63 10.02 26.09
C ASN A 273 39.83 10.05 27.05
N ARG A 274 41.00 10.34 26.51
CA ARG A 274 42.26 10.41 27.24
C ARG A 274 42.95 11.72 26.91
N VAL A 275 43.31 12.47 27.94
CA VAL A 275 43.96 13.78 27.81
C VAL A 275 45.28 13.78 28.57
N SER A 276 46.28 14.50 28.05
CA SER A 276 47.56 14.71 28.71
C SER A 276 47.70 16.16 29.16
N LYS A 277 48.17 16.38 30.38
CA LYS A 277 48.24 17.71 31.02
C LYS A 277 49.60 17.92 31.68
N SER A 278 50.22 19.07 31.39
CA SER A 278 51.50 19.49 31.97
C SER A 278 51.38 20.66 32.95
N ALA A 279 50.16 21.04 33.31
CA ALA A 279 49.82 22.12 34.23
C ALA A 279 48.61 21.72 35.09
N ASN A 280 48.24 22.56 36.06
CA ASN A 280 47.00 22.38 36.80
C ASN A 280 45.81 22.35 35.84
N TYR A 281 44.83 21.51 36.14
CA TYR A 281 43.71 21.24 35.24
C TYR A 281 42.42 20.99 36.00
N ILE A 282 41.31 21.49 35.46
CA ILE A 282 39.97 21.17 35.93
C ILE A 282 39.44 20.05 35.01
N ALA A 283 39.21 18.88 35.57
CA ALA A 283 38.68 17.75 34.83
C ALA A 283 37.26 18.05 34.32
N THR A 284 36.98 17.61 33.09
CA THR A 284 35.68 17.82 32.43
C THR A 284 34.86 16.54 32.43
N VAL A 285 33.55 16.66 32.19
CA VAL A 285 32.66 15.49 32.07
C VAL A 285 32.99 14.57 30.90
N GLY A 286 33.77 15.06 29.92
CA GLY A 286 34.22 14.27 28.79
C GLY A 286 35.50 13.48 29.09
N ASP A 287 36.20 13.75 30.19
CA ASP A 287 37.47 13.08 30.50
C ASP A 287 37.21 11.69 31.11
N TYR A 288 38.07 10.73 30.79
CA TYR A 288 38.16 9.46 31.50
C TYR A 288 39.60 9.24 31.98
N GLY A 289 40.56 9.22 31.06
CA GLY A 289 41.99 9.11 31.39
C GLY A 289 42.66 10.48 31.42
N ILE A 290 43.36 10.81 32.49
CA ILE A 290 44.15 12.04 32.62
C ILE A 290 45.59 11.66 32.95
N ASP A 291 46.48 11.79 31.97
CA ASP A 291 47.93 11.66 32.20
C ASP A 291 48.50 13.00 32.60
N VAL A 292 49.15 13.05 33.75
CA VAL A 292 49.67 14.27 34.33
C VAL A 292 51.19 14.26 34.31
N ASP A 293 51.75 15.25 33.63
CA ASP A 293 53.17 15.57 33.62
C ASP A 293 53.48 16.58 34.75
N ALA A 294 54.00 16.04 35.85
CA ALA A 294 54.48 16.78 37.01
C ALA A 294 55.97 17.17 36.92
N SER A 295 56.61 17.13 35.75
CA SER A 295 58.04 17.43 35.61
C SER A 295 58.38 18.89 35.93
N GLY A 296 57.44 19.81 35.66
CA GLY A 296 57.54 21.24 35.97
C GLY A 296 57.09 21.63 37.38
N GLY A 297 57.00 20.69 38.31
CA GLY A 297 56.54 20.90 39.70
C GLY A 297 55.27 20.11 40.01
N ALA A 298 54.86 20.13 41.29
CA ALA A 298 53.60 19.53 41.72
C ALA A 298 52.41 20.11 40.92
N ARG A 299 51.42 19.25 40.63
CA ARG A 299 50.24 19.58 39.83
C ARG A 299 48.97 19.28 40.58
N THR A 300 47.95 20.09 40.37
CA THR A 300 46.61 19.87 40.91
C THR A 300 45.64 19.54 39.78
N ILE A 301 44.90 18.45 39.93
CA ILE A 301 43.74 18.09 39.12
C ILE A 301 42.49 18.33 39.96
N THR A 302 41.76 19.40 39.67
CA THR A 302 40.48 19.69 40.32
C THR A 302 39.39 18.87 39.64
N LEU A 303 38.65 18.09 40.43
CA LEU A 303 37.53 17.29 39.96
C LEU A 303 36.35 18.19 39.61
N PRO A 304 35.46 17.75 38.71
CA PRO A 304 34.16 18.39 38.59
C PRO A 304 33.31 18.07 39.84
N ALA A 305 32.32 18.90 40.19
CA ALA A 305 31.40 18.60 41.30
C ALA A 305 30.85 17.16 41.29
N ALA A 306 30.81 16.47 42.41
CA ALA A 306 30.24 15.12 42.49
C ALA A 306 28.72 15.14 42.23
N THR A 307 28.04 16.24 42.55
CA THR A 307 26.61 16.41 42.33
C THR A 307 26.26 16.21 40.85
N ASP A 308 25.23 15.41 40.59
CA ASP A 308 24.72 15.04 39.26
C ASP A 308 25.69 14.22 38.38
N ARG A 309 26.76 13.66 38.97
CA ARG A 309 27.76 12.84 38.25
C ARG A 309 27.84 11.40 38.75
N ALA A 310 26.73 10.87 39.25
CA ALA A 310 26.64 9.52 39.80
C ALA A 310 27.27 8.48 38.86
N GLY A 311 28.26 7.75 39.36
CA GLY A 311 28.92 6.68 38.62
C GLY A 311 30.00 7.13 37.63
N MET A 312 30.25 8.44 37.46
CA MET A 312 31.36 8.94 36.65
C MET A 312 32.69 8.41 37.20
N ILE A 313 33.53 7.86 36.31
CA ILE A 313 34.85 7.31 36.65
C ILE A 313 35.94 8.14 36.01
N LEU A 314 36.96 8.50 36.78
CA LEU A 314 38.19 9.13 36.31
C LEU A 314 39.39 8.27 36.69
N ASN A 315 40.33 8.13 35.76
CA ASN A 315 41.63 7.51 35.98
C ASN A 315 42.72 8.57 35.80
N ILE A 316 43.37 8.95 36.89
CA ILE A 316 44.37 10.01 36.91
C ILE A 316 45.74 9.39 37.18
N LYS A 317 46.67 9.55 36.23
CA LYS A 317 48.00 8.98 36.27
C LYS A 317 49.05 10.07 36.45
N ASN A 318 49.96 9.90 37.40
CA ASN A 318 51.22 10.64 37.40
C ASN A 318 52.22 9.93 36.47
N ASP A 319 52.46 10.51 35.30
CA ASP A 319 53.10 9.81 34.17
C ASP A 319 54.62 10.05 34.08
N VAL A 320 55.19 10.87 34.97
CA VAL A 320 56.60 11.28 34.88
C VAL A 320 57.40 10.97 36.12
N SER A 321 58.64 10.49 35.92
CA SER A 321 59.54 9.95 36.95
C SER A 321 60.16 10.99 37.87
N THR A 322 59.36 11.91 38.38
CA THR A 322 59.81 12.97 39.29
C THR A 322 59.26 12.74 40.70
N ALA A 323 59.88 13.37 41.69
CA ALA A 323 59.38 13.37 43.07
C ALA A 323 58.13 14.25 43.26
N ASN A 324 57.70 14.98 42.22
CA ASN A 324 56.55 15.86 42.28
C ASN A 324 55.27 15.02 42.27
N ALA A 325 54.48 15.17 43.31
CA ALA A 325 53.19 14.49 43.38
C ALA A 325 52.11 15.26 42.60
N VAL A 326 51.11 14.51 42.15
CA VAL A 326 49.87 15.07 41.62
C VAL A 326 48.84 15.08 42.73
N THR A 327 48.29 16.24 43.05
CA THR A 327 47.17 16.38 43.98
C THR A 327 45.87 16.31 43.19
N VAL A 328 44.98 15.41 43.56
CA VAL A 328 43.60 15.40 43.10
C VAL A 328 42.77 16.12 44.15
N ASP A 329 42.00 17.11 43.73
CA ASP A 329 41.30 18.05 44.60
C ASP A 329 39.80 18.01 44.30
N GLY A 330 38.97 17.86 45.33
CA GLY A 330 37.51 17.92 45.18
C GLY A 330 37.04 19.32 44.76
N ASP A 331 35.87 19.41 44.13
CA ASP A 331 35.28 20.71 43.80
C ASP A 331 34.66 21.35 45.06
N GLY A 332 35.27 22.44 45.55
CA GLY A 332 34.77 23.16 46.71
C GLY A 332 34.80 22.34 48.01
N THR A 333 33.66 21.75 48.38
CA THR A 333 33.49 20.94 49.60
C THR A 333 33.39 19.45 49.33
N ASP A 334 33.45 19.04 48.06
CA ASP A 334 33.43 17.62 47.72
C ASP A 334 34.65 16.91 48.32
N THR A 335 34.41 15.67 48.72
CA THR A 335 35.44 14.84 49.34
C THR A 335 35.87 13.71 48.41
N ILE A 336 37.06 13.16 48.66
CA ILE A 336 37.67 11.99 48.06
C ILE A 336 37.97 11.05 49.22
N ASP A 337 37.16 9.99 49.39
CA ASP A 337 37.15 9.14 50.59
C ASP A 337 37.22 9.94 51.90
N PHE A 338 36.30 10.91 52.05
CA PHE A 338 36.19 11.79 53.23
C PHE A 338 37.32 12.82 53.43
N ALA A 339 38.28 12.95 52.51
CA ALA A 339 39.29 14.00 52.50
C ALA A 339 39.04 15.02 51.37
N LEU A 340 39.44 16.28 51.51
CA LEU A 340 39.27 17.25 50.40
C LEU A 340 40.19 16.95 49.20
N THR A 341 41.32 16.28 49.46
CA THR A 341 42.34 15.99 48.44
C THR A 341 42.88 14.58 48.57
N ALA A 342 43.26 13.97 47.45
CA ALA A 342 44.08 12.77 47.37
C ALA A 342 45.42 13.08 46.69
N THR A 343 46.48 12.33 47.00
CA THR A 343 47.80 12.52 46.38
C THR A 343 48.19 11.28 45.58
N VAL A 344 48.65 11.48 44.34
CA VAL A 344 49.10 10.46 43.41
C VAL A 344 50.61 10.64 43.18
N PRO A 345 51.46 9.93 43.95
CA PRO A 345 52.90 9.95 43.74
C PRO A 345 53.25 9.20 42.46
N PHE A 346 54.42 9.49 41.87
CA PHE A 346 54.93 8.67 40.78
C PHE A 346 55.34 7.27 41.30
N PRO A 347 55.14 6.17 40.55
CA PRO A 347 54.44 6.03 39.26
C PRO A 347 53.00 5.53 39.43
N GLN A 348 52.22 6.13 40.32
CA GLN A 348 50.88 5.63 40.64
C GLN A 348 49.81 6.26 39.75
N ALA A 349 48.69 5.56 39.66
CA ALA A 349 47.42 6.10 39.17
C ALA A 349 46.40 5.97 40.28
N ILE A 350 45.38 6.81 40.23
CA ILE A 350 44.19 6.70 41.08
C ILE A 350 42.96 6.56 40.18
N THR A 351 42.13 5.58 40.49
CA THR A 351 40.79 5.48 39.92
C THR A 351 39.82 5.97 40.98
N ILE A 352 38.97 6.92 40.60
CA ILE A 352 37.95 7.47 41.48
C ILE A 352 36.60 7.42 40.80
N GLN A 353 35.54 7.27 41.59
CA GLN A 353 34.17 7.21 41.13
C GLN A 353 33.27 8.13 41.95
N SER A 354 32.52 9.00 41.30
CA SER A 354 31.54 9.87 41.97
C SER A 354 30.33 9.08 42.48
N ASP A 355 29.86 9.43 43.68
CA ASP A 355 28.62 8.93 44.25
C ASP A 355 27.36 9.69 43.78
N GLY A 356 27.51 10.78 43.05
CA GLY A 356 26.42 11.64 42.58
C GLY A 356 25.94 12.68 43.59
N VAL A 357 26.55 12.76 44.78
CA VAL A 357 26.12 13.63 45.89
C VAL A 357 27.22 14.63 46.24
N SER A 358 28.27 14.19 46.95
CA SER A 358 29.37 15.06 47.43
C SER A 358 30.67 14.29 47.74
N ASN A 359 30.82 13.06 47.25
CA ASN A 359 32.02 12.26 47.48
C ASN A 359 32.48 11.51 46.21
N TRP A 360 33.80 11.39 46.09
CA TRP A 360 34.49 10.57 45.13
C TRP A 360 35.14 9.40 45.86
N ALA A 361 34.70 8.18 45.56
CA ALA A 361 35.25 6.97 46.17
C ALA A 361 36.49 6.49 45.40
N ILE A 362 37.58 6.18 46.09
CA ILE A 362 38.74 5.54 45.45
C ILE A 362 38.42 4.06 45.19
N ARG A 363 38.75 3.57 44.00
CA ARG A 363 38.45 2.20 43.54
C ARG A 363 39.70 1.45 43.12
#